data_AF-A0A1I7XJV9-F1
#
_entry.id   AF-A0A1I7XJV9-F1
#
_cell.length_a   1.000
_cell.length_b   1.000
_cell.length_c   1.000
_cell.angle_alpha   90.00
_cell.angle_beta   90.00
_cell.angle_gamma   90.00
#
_symmetry.space_group_name_H-M   'P 1'
#
loop_
_entity.id
_entity.type
_entity.pdbx_description
1 polymer ?
#
loop_
_entity_poly.entity_id
_entity_poly.type
_entity_poly.pdbx_seq_one_letter_code
_entity_poly.pdbx_strand_id
1 'polypeptide(L)'
;MLSSHSNIGQPGKWMIRVDGPVVPCPAGMLNPPLCDSECRPGNWGFGCSLSCHCSGGISCDFSTGVCVNGCEPGWTGHSCDQAVERCFSRFGRSCSSDARCEESIDGPICICNNGLRGDGFRCVIAPTIPLSVEDITNQLLAVDDNRKS
;
A
#
# COMPACT_ATOMS: atom_id res chain seq x y z
N MET A 1 -19.51 7.78 34.00
CA MET A 1 -20.72 7.98 33.17
C MET A 1 -21.09 6.66 32.49
N LEU A 2 -21.77 5.75 33.20
CA LEU A 2 -22.22 4.44 32.69
C LEU A 2 -23.68 4.21 33.12
N SER A 3 -24.54 5.22 32.90
CA SER A 3 -25.83 5.32 33.60
C SER A 3 -27.08 5.07 32.75
N SER A 4 -27.02 4.83 31.43
CA SER A 4 -28.23 4.85 30.60
C SER A 4 -28.61 3.58 29.83
N HIS A 5 -27.79 2.51 29.78
CA HIS A 5 -28.07 1.38 28.88
C HIS A 5 -27.95 -0.03 29.51
N SER A 6 -28.46 -0.27 30.72
CA SER A 6 -28.52 -1.66 31.26
C SER A 6 -29.75 -2.42 30.75
N ASN A 7 -29.56 -3.65 30.26
CA ASN A 7 -30.64 -4.55 29.81
C ASN A 7 -31.25 -5.42 30.94
N ILE A 8 -30.79 -5.26 32.19
CA ILE A 8 -31.29 -6.03 33.36
C ILE A 8 -32.07 -5.15 34.35
N GLY A 9 -32.38 -3.90 33.98
CA GLY A 9 -33.15 -2.97 34.82
C GLY A 9 -32.42 -2.53 36.09
N GLN A 10 -31.11 -2.80 36.21
CA GLN A 10 -30.26 -2.35 37.31
C GLN A 10 -29.10 -1.52 36.75
N PRO A 11 -29.00 -0.22 37.09
CA PRO A 11 -27.91 0.64 36.63
C PRO A 11 -26.55 0.01 36.93
N GLY A 12 -25.71 -0.14 35.91
CA GLY A 12 -24.36 -0.69 36.04
C GLY A 12 -24.24 -2.22 36.12
N LYS A 13 -25.34 -2.98 36.00
CA LYS A 13 -25.29 -4.46 35.96
C LYS A 13 -25.53 -4.98 34.54
N TRP A 14 -24.68 -5.91 34.12
CA TRP A 14 -24.69 -6.54 32.81
C TRP A 14 -24.62 -8.06 32.96
N MET A 15 -25.37 -8.80 32.14
CA MET A 15 -25.32 -10.25 32.10
C MET A 15 -24.57 -10.69 30.84
N ILE A 16 -23.29 -11.03 31.00
CA ILE A 16 -22.46 -11.64 29.95
C ILE A 16 -22.46 -13.15 30.19
N ARG A 17 -22.74 -13.95 29.16
CA ARG A 17 -22.62 -15.41 29.26
C ARG A 17 -21.14 -15.78 29.26
N VAL A 18 -20.65 -16.37 30.36
CA VAL A 18 -19.23 -16.77 30.51
C VAL A 18 -18.81 -17.91 29.58
N ASP A 19 -19.78 -18.72 29.13
CA ASP A 19 -19.57 -19.85 28.21
C ASP A 19 -19.88 -19.49 26.74
N GLY A 20 -20.15 -18.21 26.45
CA GLY A 20 -20.46 -17.73 25.11
C GLY A 20 -19.21 -17.42 24.28
N PRO A 21 -19.28 -17.47 22.93
CA PRO A 21 -18.19 -17.00 22.09
C PRO A 21 -17.93 -15.52 22.34
N VAL A 22 -16.66 -15.15 22.52
CA VAL A 22 -16.23 -13.76 22.66
C VAL A 22 -16.39 -13.09 21.28
N VAL A 23 -17.38 -12.22 21.16
CA VAL A 23 -17.65 -11.48 19.92
C VAL A 23 -16.66 -10.30 19.82
N PRO A 24 -15.94 -10.13 18.71
CA PRO A 24 -15.09 -8.97 18.49
C PRO A 24 -15.88 -7.66 18.52
N CYS A 25 -15.23 -6.59 18.96
CA CYS A 25 -15.84 -5.26 18.93
C CYS A 25 -15.98 -4.72 17.50
N PRO A 26 -16.92 -3.79 17.26
CA PRO A 26 -16.94 -3.00 16.03
C PRO A 26 -15.59 -2.28 15.80
N ALA A 27 -15.32 -1.94 14.53
CA ALA A 27 -14.14 -1.17 14.17
C ALA A 27 -14.05 0.12 15.00
N GLY A 28 -12.84 0.41 15.50
CA GLY A 28 -12.60 1.58 16.34
C GLY A 28 -12.81 1.40 17.83
N MET A 29 -13.26 0.22 18.28
CA MET A 29 -13.51 -0.09 19.69
C MET A 29 -12.71 -1.31 20.18
N LEU A 30 -12.40 -1.30 21.47
CA LEU A 30 -11.57 -2.26 22.19
C LEU A 30 -12.29 -2.80 23.43
N ASN A 31 -11.75 -3.87 24.00
CA ASN A 31 -12.24 -4.60 25.18
C ASN A 31 -13.56 -5.38 24.94
N PRO A 32 -13.54 -6.45 24.12
CA PRO A 32 -14.64 -7.39 24.07
C PRO A 32 -14.97 -7.99 25.45
N PRO A 33 -16.25 -8.27 25.75
CA PRO A 33 -17.44 -7.99 24.93
C PRO A 33 -18.04 -6.60 25.19
N LEU A 34 -17.45 -5.79 26.07
CA LEU A 34 -18.02 -4.52 26.51
C LEU A 34 -17.84 -3.38 25.50
N CYS A 35 -16.76 -3.43 24.71
CA CYS A 35 -16.45 -2.43 23.69
C CYS A 35 -16.48 -1.01 24.27
N ASP A 36 -15.80 -0.80 25.40
CA ASP A 36 -15.92 0.40 26.23
C ASP A 36 -14.73 1.36 26.09
N SER A 37 -13.76 1.02 25.22
CA SER A 37 -12.60 1.86 24.92
C SER A 37 -12.52 2.10 23.43
N GLU A 38 -12.35 3.35 23.03
CA GLU A 38 -12.04 3.72 21.65
C GLU A 38 -10.56 3.42 21.33
N CYS A 39 -10.24 3.40 20.04
CA CYS A 39 -8.85 3.41 19.59
C CYS A 39 -8.12 4.66 20.06
N ARG A 40 -6.81 4.52 20.26
CA ARG A 40 -5.95 5.69 20.50
C ARG A 40 -5.97 6.59 19.27
N PRO A 41 -5.83 7.92 19.45
CA PRO A 41 -5.66 8.85 18.34
C PRO A 41 -4.55 8.36 17.40
N GLY A 42 -4.87 8.26 16.12
CA GLY A 42 -3.98 7.80 15.05
C GLY A 42 -4.27 6.37 14.62
N ASN A 43 -5.11 5.63 15.36
CA ASN A 43 -5.45 4.25 15.04
C ASN A 43 -6.95 4.07 14.79
N TRP A 44 -7.27 3.13 13.92
CA TRP A 44 -8.65 2.83 13.52
C TRP A 44 -8.80 1.36 13.09
N GLY A 45 -10.02 0.97 12.73
CA GLY A 45 -10.32 -0.37 12.24
C GLY A 45 -10.52 -1.42 13.35
N PHE A 46 -10.68 -2.68 12.95
CA PHE A 46 -10.90 -3.78 13.91
C PHE A 46 -9.68 -3.96 14.81
N GLY A 47 -9.90 -3.92 16.13
CA GLY A 47 -8.82 -4.06 17.10
C GLY A 47 -7.76 -2.95 17.02
N CYS A 48 -8.08 -1.82 16.40
CA CYS A 48 -7.14 -0.69 16.21
C CYS A 48 -5.86 -1.07 15.47
N SER A 49 -5.95 -2.01 14.52
CA SER A 49 -4.80 -2.54 13.79
C SER A 49 -4.31 -1.64 12.65
N LEU A 50 -5.08 -0.61 12.29
CA LEU A 50 -4.72 0.32 11.22
C LEU A 50 -4.29 1.65 11.82
N SER A 51 -3.36 2.32 11.15
CA SER A 51 -2.86 3.64 11.54
C SER A 51 -3.09 4.63 10.40
N CYS A 52 -3.35 5.88 10.75
CA CYS A 52 -3.63 6.96 9.81
C CYS A 52 -2.61 8.10 9.96
N HIS A 53 -2.32 8.75 8.83
CA HIS A 53 -1.37 9.87 8.74
C HIS A 53 -2.07 11.12 8.23
N CYS A 54 -3.01 11.61 9.02
CA CYS A 54 -3.81 12.79 8.70
C CYS A 54 -3.03 14.10 8.87
N SER A 55 -3.28 15.06 7.99
CA SER A 55 -2.58 16.35 8.02
C SER A 55 -3.05 17.27 9.16
N GLY A 56 -2.15 18.18 9.56
CA GLY A 56 -2.48 19.24 10.52
C GLY A 56 -2.61 18.78 11.97
N GLY A 57 -2.09 17.60 12.31
CA GLY A 57 -2.12 17.06 13.68
C GLY A 57 -3.51 16.66 14.17
N ILE A 58 -4.51 16.60 13.28
CA ILE A 58 -5.85 16.11 13.60
C ILE A 58 -5.88 14.61 13.37
N SER A 59 -6.35 13.86 14.36
CA SER A 59 -6.46 12.40 14.24
C SER A 59 -7.60 11.97 13.31
N CYS A 60 -7.48 10.79 12.69
CA CYS A 60 -8.58 10.20 11.95
C CYS A 60 -9.73 9.79 12.87
N ASP A 61 -10.91 9.65 12.28
CA ASP A 61 -12.05 9.01 12.95
C ASP A 61 -11.69 7.56 13.35
N PHE A 62 -11.89 7.20 14.61
CA PHE A 62 -11.49 5.89 15.14
C PHE A 62 -12.25 4.72 14.48
N SER A 63 -13.47 4.96 14.01
CA SER A 63 -14.35 3.91 13.46
C SER A 63 -14.16 3.70 11.96
N THR A 64 -13.98 4.78 11.22
CA THR A 64 -13.95 4.81 9.75
C THR A 64 -12.55 5.06 9.18
N GLY A 65 -11.65 5.64 9.96
CA GLY A 65 -10.31 6.04 9.53
C GLY A 65 -10.25 7.37 8.78
N VAL A 66 -11.37 8.05 8.54
CA VAL A 66 -11.41 9.27 7.69
C VAL A 66 -10.50 10.38 8.24
N CYS A 67 -9.67 10.95 7.36
CA CYS A 67 -8.94 12.19 7.63
C CYS A 67 -9.68 13.41 7.05
N VAL A 68 -10.21 14.28 7.92
CA VAL A 68 -10.97 15.48 7.50
C VAL A 68 -10.13 16.53 6.77
N ASN A 69 -8.83 16.60 7.05
CA ASN A 69 -7.89 17.55 6.44
C ASN A 69 -7.03 16.91 5.34
N GLY A 70 -7.36 15.70 4.90
CA GLY A 70 -6.50 14.92 4.01
C GLY A 70 -5.22 14.44 4.68
N CYS A 71 -4.23 14.06 3.86
CA CYS A 71 -3.06 13.30 4.29
C CYS A 71 -1.80 14.14 4.48
N GLU A 72 -0.94 13.70 5.38
CA GLU A 72 0.43 14.20 5.46
C GLU A 72 1.19 13.93 4.15
N PRO A 73 2.21 14.75 3.81
CA PRO A 73 3.05 14.50 2.65
C PRO A 73 3.62 13.08 2.66
N GLY A 74 3.41 12.34 1.57
CA GLY A 74 3.84 10.94 1.46
C GLY A 74 2.78 9.92 1.84
N TRP A 75 1.56 10.34 2.20
CA TRP A 75 0.43 9.46 2.49
C TRP A 75 -0.76 9.76 1.58
N THR A 76 -1.58 8.74 1.32
CA THR A 76 -2.75 8.81 0.44
C THR A 76 -3.83 7.82 0.90
N GLY A 77 -4.96 7.84 0.21
CA GLY A 77 -6.16 7.12 0.58
C GLY A 77 -7.04 7.94 1.52
N HIS A 78 -8.28 7.48 1.71
CA HIS A 78 -9.26 8.17 2.55
C HIS A 78 -8.84 8.25 4.03
N SER A 79 -8.12 7.22 4.47
CA SER A 79 -7.61 7.09 5.83
C SER A 79 -6.14 7.43 5.97
N CYS A 80 -5.50 7.89 4.88
CA CYS A 80 -4.08 8.24 4.86
C CYS A 80 -3.19 7.12 5.42
N ASP A 81 -3.55 5.88 5.11
CA ASP A 81 -2.94 4.63 5.57
C ASP A 81 -2.05 3.99 4.48
N GLN A 82 -2.02 4.59 3.28
CA GLN A 82 -1.22 4.14 2.16
C GLN A 82 -0.06 5.11 1.91
N ALA A 83 1.17 4.61 1.90
CA ALA A 83 2.32 5.41 1.53
C ALA A 83 2.29 5.70 0.01
N VAL A 84 2.51 6.95 -0.36
CA VAL A 84 2.69 7.35 -1.76
C VAL A 84 4.06 6.86 -2.23
N GLU A 85 4.09 6.18 -3.37
CA GLU A 85 5.34 5.71 -3.97
C GLU A 85 6.29 6.90 -4.22
N ARG A 86 7.54 6.78 -3.75
CA ARG A 86 8.53 7.87 -3.82
C ARG A 86 8.78 8.34 -5.26
N CYS A 87 8.77 7.41 -6.22
CA CYS A 87 8.91 7.75 -7.64
C CYS A 87 7.69 8.51 -8.17
N PHE A 88 6.48 8.16 -7.75
CA PHE A 88 5.27 8.92 -8.09
C PHE A 88 5.35 10.35 -7.54
N SER A 89 5.78 10.51 -6.28
CA SER A 89 5.96 11.83 -5.66
C SER A 89 6.98 12.71 -6.39
N ARG A 90 8.06 12.12 -6.91
CA ARG A 90 9.11 12.87 -7.63
C ARG A 90 8.75 13.17 -9.08
N PHE A 91 8.22 12.19 -9.80
CA PHE A 91 8.05 12.24 -11.25
C PHE A 91 6.61 12.50 -11.71
N GLY A 92 5.64 12.52 -10.78
CA GLY A 92 4.21 12.68 -11.08
C GLY A 92 3.57 11.47 -11.76
N ARG A 93 4.31 10.36 -11.89
CA ARG A 93 3.86 9.08 -12.45
C ARG A 93 4.67 7.93 -11.85
N SER A 94 4.07 6.75 -11.76
CA SER A 94 4.77 5.54 -11.30
C SER A 94 5.74 5.04 -12.38
N CYS A 95 6.73 4.25 -11.95
CA CYS A 95 7.62 3.54 -12.86
C CYS A 95 6.84 2.59 -13.77
N SER A 96 7.47 2.12 -14.87
CA SER A 96 6.90 1.03 -15.66
C SER A 96 6.60 -0.18 -14.79
N SER A 97 5.63 -1.01 -15.16
CA SER A 97 5.44 -2.34 -14.54
C SER A 97 6.69 -3.21 -14.64
N ASP A 98 7.53 -2.93 -15.64
CA ASP A 98 8.82 -3.59 -15.88
C ASP A 98 10.01 -2.88 -15.23
N ALA A 99 9.76 -2.03 -14.24
CA ALA A 99 10.77 -1.34 -13.47
C ALA A 99 10.40 -1.32 -11.98
N ARG A 100 11.39 -1.05 -11.13
CA ARG A 100 11.20 -0.81 -9.70
C ARG A 100 11.64 0.59 -9.32
N CYS A 101 10.96 1.17 -8.35
CA CYS A 101 11.39 2.41 -7.71
C CYS A 101 12.46 2.10 -6.66
N GLU A 102 13.66 2.66 -6.83
CA GLU A 102 14.80 2.44 -5.94
C GLU A 102 15.31 3.77 -5.39
N GLU A 103 15.72 3.79 -4.11
CA GLU A 103 16.30 4.98 -3.50
C GLU A 103 17.76 5.13 -3.93
N SER A 104 18.12 6.34 -4.35
CA SER A 104 19.49 6.72 -4.65
C SER A 104 19.86 7.99 -3.88
N ILE A 105 21.15 8.34 -3.90
CA ILE A 105 21.69 9.53 -3.22
C ILE A 105 20.98 10.80 -3.70
N ASP A 106 20.68 10.88 -5.00
CA ASP A 106 19.99 12.02 -5.62
C ASP A 106 18.46 11.87 -5.62
N GLY A 107 17.91 11.02 -4.74
CA GLY A 107 16.48 10.72 -4.62
C GLY A 107 16.04 9.46 -5.37
N PRO A 108 14.72 9.17 -5.39
CA PRO A 108 14.20 7.94 -5.98
C PRO A 108 14.38 7.94 -7.51
N ILE A 109 14.75 6.79 -8.07
CA ILE A 109 14.91 6.55 -9.50
C ILE A 109 14.17 5.27 -9.91
N CYS A 110 13.66 5.24 -11.14
CA CYS A 110 13.09 4.03 -11.73
C CYS A 110 14.20 3.22 -12.40
N ILE A 111 14.40 1.96 -11.99
CA ILE A 111 15.39 1.07 -12.59
C ILE A 111 14.66 -0.09 -13.25
N CYS A 112 14.93 -0.32 -14.53
CA CYS A 112 14.35 -1.44 -15.27
C CYS A 112 14.72 -2.78 -14.62
N ASN A 113 13.78 -3.73 -14.70
CA ASN A 113 14.00 -5.09 -14.25
C ASN A 113 15.08 -5.80 -15.10
N ASN A 114 15.63 -6.89 -14.58
CA ASN A 114 16.77 -7.59 -15.17
C ASN A 114 16.56 -7.93 -16.66
N GLY A 115 17.56 -7.64 -17.49
CA GLY A 115 17.53 -7.90 -18.94
C GLY A 115 16.85 -6.80 -19.78
N LEU A 116 16.25 -5.80 -19.14
CA LEU A 116 15.63 -4.67 -19.81
C LEU A 116 16.53 -3.42 -19.71
N ARG A 117 16.43 -2.55 -20.70
CA ARG A 117 17.10 -1.24 -20.73
C ARG A 117 16.09 -0.15 -21.03
N GLY A 118 16.37 1.04 -20.54
CA GLY A 118 15.48 2.19 -20.68
C GLY A 118 15.71 3.25 -19.62
N ASP A 119 14.74 4.15 -19.49
CA ASP A 119 14.70 5.24 -18.50
C ASP A 119 13.90 4.86 -17.23
N GLY A 120 13.52 3.58 -17.09
CA GLY A 120 12.69 3.09 -15.99
C GLY A 120 11.18 3.36 -16.14
N PHE A 121 10.78 4.23 -17.07
CA PHE A 121 9.38 4.42 -17.46
C PHE A 121 9.02 3.67 -18.74
N ARG A 122 10.01 3.45 -19.60
CA ARG A 122 9.92 2.60 -20.79
C ARG A 122 11.10 1.65 -20.82
N CYS A 123 10.87 0.43 -20.37
CA CYS A 123 11.85 -0.64 -20.37
C CYS A 123 11.59 -1.57 -21.56
N VAL A 124 12.62 -1.80 -22.36
CA VAL A 124 12.57 -2.73 -23.49
C VAL A 124 13.66 -3.78 -23.34
N ILE A 125 13.43 -4.97 -23.89
CA ILE A 125 14.45 -6.00 -23.96
C ILE A 125 15.61 -5.40 -24.74
N ALA A 126 16.79 -5.34 -24.11
CA ALA A 126 17.98 -4.99 -24.85
C ALA A 126 18.12 -6.06 -25.93
N PRO A 127 18.07 -5.71 -27.24
CA PRO A 127 18.31 -6.69 -28.26
C PRO A 127 19.65 -7.33 -27.91
N THR A 128 19.67 -8.65 -27.85
CA THR A 128 20.91 -9.42 -27.81
C THR A 128 21.65 -9.01 -29.06
N ILE A 129 22.51 -8.00 -28.95
CA ILE A 129 23.56 -7.79 -29.93
C ILE A 129 24.31 -9.12 -29.86
N PRO A 130 24.37 -9.89 -30.96
CA PRO A 130 25.15 -11.11 -30.95
C PRO A 130 26.58 -10.73 -30.54
N LEU A 131 26.97 -11.16 -29.34
CA LEU A 131 28.31 -10.91 -28.80
C LEU A 131 29.37 -11.77 -29.49
N SER A 132 28.99 -12.55 -30.51
CA SER A 132 29.88 -13.37 -31.32
C SER A 132 29.78 -12.97 -32.80
N VAL A 133 30.94 -12.95 -33.45
CA VAL A 133 31.07 -12.86 -34.92
C VAL A 133 30.33 -14.03 -35.60
N GLU A 134 30.14 -15.16 -34.90
CA GLU A 134 29.41 -16.35 -35.35
C GLU A 134 27.91 -16.10 -35.58
N ASP A 135 27.23 -15.32 -34.74
CA ASP A 135 25.80 -15.02 -34.94
C ASP A 135 25.57 -13.99 -36.06
N ILE A 136 26.50 -13.06 -36.27
CA ILE A 136 26.46 -12.14 -37.43
C ILE A 136 26.67 -12.93 -38.73
N THR A 137 27.58 -13.92 -38.74
CA THR A 137 27.79 -14.79 -39.90
C THR A 137 26.59 -15.69 -40.15
N ASN A 138 25.94 -16.24 -39.12
CA ASN A 138 24.70 -17.01 -39.27
C ASN A 138 23.53 -16.18 -39.82
N GLN A 139 23.40 -14.91 -39.42
CA GLN A 139 22.39 -14.01 -39.98
C GLN A 139 22.70 -13.60 -41.44
N LEU A 140 23.97 -13.41 -41.81
CA LEU A 140 24.37 -13.13 -43.19
C LEU A 140 24.16 -14.36 -44.10
N LEU A 141 24.46 -15.57 -43.61
CA LEU A 141 24.24 -16.82 -44.36
C LEU A 141 22.74 -17.10 -44.61
N ALA A 142 21.85 -16.71 -43.69
CA ALA A 142 20.39 -16.83 -43.89
C ALA A 142 19.81 -15.86 -44.94
N VAL A 143 20.53 -14.78 -45.28
CA VAL A 143 20.14 -13.84 -46.34
C VAL A 143 20.53 -14.35 -47.72
N ASP A 144 21.62 -15.12 -47.84
CA ASP A 144 22.08 -15.68 -49.13
C ASP A 144 21.22 -16.86 -49.63
N ASP A 145 20.50 -17.57 -48.75
CA ASP A 145 19.56 -18.64 -49.15
C ASP A 145 18.28 -18.09 -49.80
N ASN A 146 17.86 -16.86 -49.43
CA ASN A 146 16.68 -16.19 -49.99
C ASN A 146 16.92 -15.52 -51.36
N ARG A 147 18.14 -15.59 -51.93
CA ARG A 147 18.47 -15.03 -53.26
C ARG A 147 18.64 -16.12 -54.34
N LYS A 148 18.15 -17.34 -54.11
CA LYS A 148 18.17 -18.44 -55.09
C LYS A 148 16.80 -19.07 -55.39
N SER A 149 15.69 -18.35 -55.15
CA SER A 149 14.38 -18.69 -55.71
C SER A 149 13.96 -17.75 -56.83
#